data_AF-A0A2S3UPD1-F1
#
_entry.id   AF-A0A2S3UPD1-F1
#
_cell.length_a   1.000
_cell.length_b   1.000
_cell.length_c   1.000
_cell.angle_alpha   90.00
_cell.angle_beta   90.00
_cell.angle_gamma   90.00
#
_symmetry.space_group_name_H-M   'P 1'
#
loop_
_entity.id
_entity.type
_entity.pdbx_description
1 polymer ?
#
loop_
_entity_poly.entity_id
_entity_poly.type
_entity_poly.pdbx_seq_one_letter_code
_entity_poly.pdbx_strand_id
1 'polypeptide(L)' 'MSAGSSSQSPNDFDRATVLAALGEARLSLIAAKRRMRPKSGLSRSADALICEIDEFALILTGAQDYFHLKAHGTPARQS' A
#
# COMPACT_ATOMS: atom_id res chain seq x y z
N MET A 1 -29.92 -29.65 -0.37
CA MET A 1 -28.77 -29.22 -1.19
C MET A 1 -29.10 -27.85 -1.75
N SER A 2 -28.51 -26.79 -1.21
CA SER A 2 -28.73 -25.42 -1.70
C SER A 2 -27.34 -24.84 -2.00
N ALA A 3 -26.95 -24.90 -3.27
CA ALA A 3 -25.78 -24.19 -3.76
C ALA A 3 -26.27 -22.81 -4.19
N GLY A 4 -26.20 -21.85 -3.27
CA GLY A 4 -26.31 -20.44 -3.62
C GLY A 4 -25.10 -20.07 -4.46
N SER A 5 -25.27 -20.08 -5.78
CA SER A 5 -24.30 -19.49 -6.70
C SER A 5 -24.34 -17.99 -6.46
N SER A 6 -23.38 -17.49 -5.65
CA SER A 6 -23.14 -16.07 -5.48
C SER A 6 -22.75 -15.49 -6.83
N SER A 7 -23.71 -14.80 -7.45
CA SER A 7 -23.57 -14.07 -8.70
C SER A 7 -22.69 -12.85 -8.42
N GLN A 8 -21.38 -13.06 -8.41
CA GLN A 8 -20.43 -11.96 -8.26
C GLN A 8 -20.51 -11.13 -9.55
N SER A 9 -21.04 -9.92 -9.42
CA SER A 9 -21.13 -9.01 -10.56
C SER A 9 -19.71 -8.70 -11.06
N PRO A 10 -19.48 -8.52 -12.38
CA PRO A 10 -18.16 -8.14 -12.92
C PRO A 10 -17.60 -6.81 -12.39
N ASN A 11 -18.39 -6.09 -11.58
CA ASN A 11 -18.09 -4.76 -11.05
C ASN A 11 -17.69 -4.75 -9.56
N ASP A 12 -17.68 -5.88 -8.85
CA ASP A 12 -17.22 -5.92 -7.45
C ASP A 12 -15.70 -6.06 -7.37
N PHE A 13 -14.97 -5.11 -7.95
CA PHE A 13 -13.57 -4.93 -7.60
C PHE A 13 -13.51 -4.43 -6.15
N ASP A 14 -13.17 -5.33 -5.23
CA ASP A 14 -12.97 -4.99 -3.82
C ASP A 14 -11.66 -4.20 -3.64
N ARG A 15 -11.76 -2.91 -3.97
CA ARG A 15 -10.68 -1.95 -3.84
C ARG A 15 -10.12 -1.90 -2.42
N ALA A 16 -10.97 -2.07 -1.39
CA ALA A 16 -10.53 -2.00 -0.01
C ALA A 16 -9.63 -3.18 0.34
N THR A 17 -10.02 -4.39 -0.04
CA THR A 17 -9.19 -5.60 0.15
C THR A 17 -7.87 -5.50 -0.61
N VAL A 18 -7.88 -5.01 -1.85
CA VAL A 18 -6.65 -4.81 -2.63
C VAL A 18 -5.73 -3.79 -1.96
N LEU A 19 -6.26 -2.64 -1.53
CA LEU A 19 -5.46 -1.60 -0.86
C LEU A 19 -4.90 -2.09 0.48
N ALA A 20 -5.64 -2.91 1.23
CA ALA A 20 -5.15 -3.53 2.46
C ALA A 20 -3.97 -4.48 2.16
N ALA A 21 -4.10 -5.36 1.17
CA ALA A 21 -3.03 -6.29 0.77
C ALA A 21 -1.77 -5.55 0.30
N LEU A 22 -1.94 -4.48 -0.49
CA LEU A 22 -0.85 -3.61 -0.94
C LEU A 22 -0.15 -2.92 0.25
N GLY A 23 -0.91 -2.44 1.24
CA GLY A 23 -0.38 -1.84 2.46
C GLY A 23 0.51 -2.81 3.25
N GLU A 24 0.04 -4.05 3.46
CA GLU A 24 0.80 -5.10 4.16
C GLU A 24 2.07 -5.49 3.40
N ALA A 25 1.99 -5.63 2.08
CA ALA A 25 3.15 -5.91 1.23
C ALA A 25 4.20 -4.79 1.33
N ARG A 26 3.76 -3.53 1.27
CA ARG A 26 4.62 -2.35 1.42
C ARG A 26 5.32 -2.33 2.78
N LEU A 27 4.60 -2.52 3.87
CA LEU A 27 5.16 -2.57 5.23
C LEU A 27 6.19 -3.69 5.38
N SER A 28 5.89 -4.86 4.81
CA SER A 28 6.79 -6.02 4.81
C SER A 28 8.07 -5.75 4.04
N LEU A 29 7.99 -5.11 2.87
CA LEU A 29 9.16 -4.70 2.08
C LEU A 29 10.01 -3.66 2.81
N ILE A 30 9.40 -2.67 3.47
CA ILE A 30 10.11 -1.68 4.30
C ILE A 30 10.86 -2.38 5.43
N ALA A 31 10.21 -3.31 6.13
CA ALA A 31 10.82 -4.07 7.22
C ALA A 31 11.98 -4.94 6.72
N ALA A 32 11.80 -5.63 5.59
CA ALA A 32 12.84 -6.44 4.96
C ALA A 32 14.04 -5.59 4.50
N LYS A 33 13.78 -4.45 3.82
CA LYS A 33 14.82 -3.53 3.35
C LYS A 33 15.73 -3.05 4.47
N ARG A 34 15.19 -2.80 5.68
CA ARG A 34 15.99 -2.40 6.86
C ARG A 34 17.05 -3.42 7.27
N ARG A 35 16.93 -4.68 6.84
CA ARG A 35 17.89 -5.77 7.09
C ARG A 35 18.86 -5.99 5.92
N MET A 36 18.70 -5.29 4.81
CA MET A 36 19.55 -5.43 3.62
C MET A 36 20.74 -4.47 3.67
N ARG A 37 21.84 -4.84 3.00
CA ARG A 37 22.97 -3.92 2.81
C ARG A 37 22.49 -2.68 2.04
N PRO A 38 22.71 -1.45 2.55
CA PRO A 38 22.34 -0.24 1.83
C PRO A 38 22.91 -0.19 0.42
N LYS A 39 22.12 0.31 -0.54
CA LYS A 39 22.49 0.43 -1.97
C LYS A 39 22.88 -0.89 -2.66
N SER A 40 22.61 -2.04 -2.04
CA SER A 40 22.73 -3.34 -2.72
C SER A 40 21.64 -3.52 -3.78
N GLY A 41 21.83 -4.49 -4.68
CA GLY A 41 20.80 -4.87 -5.65
C GLY A 41 19.48 -5.19 -4.96
N LEU A 42 19.50 -5.98 -3.89
CA LEU A 42 18.31 -6.33 -3.11
C LEU A 42 17.62 -5.10 -2.51
N SER A 43 18.38 -4.17 -1.90
CA SER A 43 17.81 -2.94 -1.34
C SER A 43 17.17 -2.07 -2.43
N ARG A 44 17.75 -2.01 -3.63
CA ARG A 44 17.18 -1.25 -4.76
C ARG A 44 15.96 -1.94 -5.35
N SER A 45 15.94 -3.27 -5.42
CA SER A 45 14.78 -4.04 -5.85
C SER A 45 13.61 -3.88 -4.87
N ALA A 46 13.87 -3.87 -3.57
CA ALA A 46 12.85 -3.56 -2.57
C ALA A 46 12.28 -2.14 -2.74
N ASP A 47 13.14 -1.15 -3.04
CA ASP A 47 12.69 0.21 -3.35
C ASP A 47 11.81 0.28 -4.59
N ALA A 48 12.20 -0.39 -5.67
CA ALA A 48 11.39 -0.44 -6.89
C ALA A 48 10.00 -1.03 -6.62
N LEU A 49 9.92 -2.17 -5.92
CA LEU A 49 8.63 -2.78 -5.58
C LEU A 49 7.75 -1.89 -4.69
N ILE A 50 8.34 -1.15 -3.76
CA ILE A 50 7.59 -0.18 -2.94
C ILE A 50 7.02 0.94 -3.84
N CYS A 51 7.80 1.46 -4.79
CA CYS A 51 7.32 2.46 -5.74
C CYS A 51 6.17 1.93 -6.61
N GLU A 52 6.26 0.70 -7.13
CA GLU A 52 5.18 0.11 -7.92
C GLU A 52 3.89 -0.08 -7.10
N ILE A 53 4.01 -0.43 -5.81
CA ILE A 53 2.85 -0.51 -4.90
C ILE A 53 2.21 0.87 -4.70
N ASP A 54 3.03 1.90 -4.49
CA ASP A 54 2.54 3.28 -4.29
C ASP A 54 1.84 3.80 -5.57
N GLU A 55 2.39 3.51 -6.75
CA GLU A 55 1.76 3.84 -8.04
C GLU A 55 0.45 3.08 -8.25
N PHE A 56 0.40 1.80 -7.90
CA PHE A 56 -0.84 1.04 -8.01
C PHE A 56 -1.91 1.62 -7.08
N ALA A 57 -1.56 2.01 -5.85
CA ALA A 57 -2.49 2.70 -4.97
C ALA A 57 -2.94 4.05 -5.53
N LEU A 58 -2.05 4.82 -6.17
CA LEU A 58 -2.42 6.06 -6.88
C LEU A 58 -3.47 5.79 -7.95
N ILE A 59 -3.29 4.79 -8.81
CA ILE A 59 -4.25 4.44 -9.87
C ILE A 59 -5.62 4.07 -9.26
N LEU A 60 -5.65 3.35 -8.14
CA LEU A 60 -6.89 2.91 -7.50
C LEU A 60 -7.63 4.01 -6.73
N THR A 61 -6.91 5.03 -6.25
CA THR A 61 -7.44 6.00 -5.27
C THR A 61 -7.42 7.44 -5.75
N GLY A 62 -6.58 7.77 -6.74
CA GLY A 62 -6.27 9.14 -7.15
C GLY A 62 -5.38 9.90 -6.16
N ALA A 63 -4.91 9.27 -5.07
CA ALA A 63 -4.13 9.92 -4.02
C ALA A 63 -2.66 9.48 -4.05
N GLN A 64 -1.76 10.43 -4.35
CA GLN A 64 -0.31 10.18 -4.39
C GLN A 64 0.27 9.85 -3.00
N ASP A 65 -0.39 10.31 -1.94
CA ASP A 65 0.03 10.16 -0.56
C ASP A 65 -0.75 9.06 0.19
N TYR A 66 -1.44 8.15 -0.52
CA TYR A 66 -2.35 7.17 0.11
C TYR A 66 -1.73 6.37 1.27
N PHE A 67 -0.50 5.85 1.09
CA PHE A 67 0.24 5.13 2.14
C PHE A 67 1.17 6.00 2.98
N HIS A 68 1.22 7.31 2.73
CA HIS A 68 2.00 8.24 3.52
C HIS A 68 1.16 8.70 4.72
N LEU A 69 1.64 8.42 5.93
CA LEU A 69 1.03 8.94 7.15
C LEU A 69 0.98 10.47 7.06
N LYS A 70 -0.23 11.06 7.10
CA LYS A 70 -0.37 12.50 7.34
C LYS A 70 0.20 12.78 8.73
N ALA A 71 1.36 13.41 8.78
CA ALA A 71 1.94 13.86 10.04
C ALA A 71 0.88 14.69 10.78
N HIS A 72 0.53 14.29 12.00
CA HIS A 72 -0.38 15.05 12.85
C HIS A 72 0.13 16.49 12.94
N GLY A 73 -0.73 17.45 12.57
CA GLY A 73 -0.40 18.86 12.54
C GLY A 73 0.26 19.30 13.85
N THR A 74 1.31 20.10 13.73
CA THR A 74 2.00 20.72 14.87
C THR A 74 0.97 21.39 15.77
N PRO A 75 0.90 21.10 17.08
CA PRO A 75 -0.05 21.77 17.96
C PRO A 75 0.21 23.28 17.90
N ALA A 76 -0.86 24.07 17.73
CA ALA A 76 -0.77 25.51 17.66
C ALA A 76 -0.05 26.03 18.92
N ARG A 77 1.07 26.72 18.71
CA ARG A 77 1.76 27.44 19.79
C ARG A 77 0.80 28.54 20.27
N GLN A 78 0.17 28.32 21.42
CA GLN A 78 -0.56 29.36 22.12
C GLN A 78 0.46 30.40 22.59
N SER A 79 0.39 31.58 21.99
CA SER A 79 1.08 32.81 22.43
C SER A 79 0.22 33.55 23.44
#